data_AF-A0A9R0VXN9-F1
#
_entry.id   AF-A0A9R0VXN9-F1
#
_cell.length_a   1.000
_cell.length_b   1.000
_cell.length_c   1.000
_cell.angle_alpha   90.00
_cell.angle_beta   90.00
_cell.angle_gamma   90.00
#
_symmetry.space_group_name_H-M   'P 1'
#
loop_
_entity.id
_entity.type
_entity.pdbx_description
1 polymer ?
#
loop_
_entity_poly.entity_id
_entity_poly.type
_entity_poly.pdbx_seq_one_letter_code
_entity_poly.pdbx_strand_id
1 'polypeptide(L)'
;MMPLAHVVEWTYKSFCKYGMKVPQLTPSRIRLLSCNRTFSCSRAKDQLGYEPIVSLKDGLKRTIESYSHMQAQNQRSISKTSILLGNGNVAKTLLWEDTKQTMTVLLLLAVIYYQLFTCGYTIITAMAKIFSLTALFLFIHGMLPANVFGHKIEKLEPSNFHISQGK
;
A
#
# COMPACT_ATOMS: atom_id res chain seq x y z
N MET A 1 -16.76 9.74 -15.67
CA MET A 1 -15.66 10.55 -16.24
C MET A 1 -15.97 12.05 -16.27
N MET A 2 -17.15 12.49 -16.73
CA MET A 2 -17.50 13.93 -16.79
C MET A 2 -17.51 14.66 -15.41
N PRO A 3 -18.06 14.07 -14.33
CA PRO A 3 -18.03 14.73 -13.01
C PRO A 3 -16.60 14.95 -12.51
N LEU A 4 -15.74 13.94 -12.68
CA LEU A 4 -14.32 14.02 -12.35
C LEU A 4 -13.61 15.12 -13.14
N ALA A 5 -13.96 15.29 -14.42
CA ALA A 5 -13.38 16.32 -15.27
C ALA A 5 -13.70 17.74 -14.77
N HIS A 6 -14.92 17.97 -14.26
CA HIS A 6 -15.30 19.25 -13.66
C HIS A 6 -14.63 19.50 -12.33
N VAL A 7 -14.42 18.46 -11.51
CA VAL A 7 -13.65 18.57 -10.26
C VAL A 7 -12.20 18.97 -10.58
N VAL A 8 -11.58 18.33 -11.58
CA VAL A 8 -10.21 18.67 -12.02
C VAL A 8 -10.14 20.10 -12.57
N GLU A 9 -11.13 20.55 -13.33
CA GLU A 9 -11.17 21.93 -13.80
C GLU A 9 -11.32 22.92 -12.63
N TRP A 10 -12.17 22.61 -11.65
CA TRP A 10 -12.40 23.44 -10.47
C TRP A 10 -11.15 23.56 -9.59
N THR A 11 -10.41 22.46 -9.40
CA THR A 11 -9.14 22.51 -8.64
C THR A 11 -8.13 23.39 -9.35
N TYR A 12 -7.91 23.20 -10.66
CA TYR A 12 -7.01 24.06 -11.43
C TYR A 12 -7.38 25.54 -11.36
N LYS A 13 -8.68 25.87 -11.46
CA LYS A 13 -9.15 27.26 -11.32
C LYS A 13 -8.87 27.83 -9.92
N SER A 14 -9.06 27.03 -8.88
CA SER A 14 -8.74 27.42 -7.50
C SER A 14 -7.25 27.69 -7.33
N PHE A 15 -6.39 26.84 -7.89
CA PHE A 15 -4.94 26.99 -7.80
C PHE A 15 -4.34 28.03 -8.76
N CYS A 16 -5.01 28.40 -9.85
CA CYS A 16 -4.58 29.49 -10.75
C CYS A 16 -4.43 30.83 -10.01
N LYS A 17 -5.19 31.06 -8.94
CA LYS A 17 -5.05 32.25 -8.08
C LYS A 17 -3.67 32.36 -7.41
N TYR A 18 -2.92 31.26 -7.33
CA TYR A 18 -1.57 31.18 -6.77
C TYR A 18 -0.47 31.19 -7.84
N GLY A 19 -0.76 31.67 -9.05
CA GLY A 19 0.25 31.86 -10.11
C GLY A 19 0.49 30.62 -10.99
N MET A 20 -0.33 29.57 -10.87
CA MET A 20 -0.26 28.45 -11.81
C MET A 20 -0.78 28.86 -13.19
N LYS A 21 -0.05 28.48 -14.25
CA LYS A 21 -0.42 28.74 -15.65
C LYS A 21 -1.78 28.09 -16.00
N VAL A 22 -2.47 28.69 -16.97
CA VAL A 22 -3.81 28.36 -17.48
C VAL A 22 -4.04 26.83 -17.59
N PRO A 23 -5.24 26.33 -17.22
CA PRO A 23 -5.54 24.89 -17.20
C PRO A 23 -5.34 24.23 -18.57
N GLN A 24 -4.42 23.27 -18.64
CA GLN A 24 -4.19 22.41 -19.80
C GLN A 24 -5.23 21.29 -19.94
N LEU A 25 -5.93 20.96 -18.85
CA LEU A 25 -6.87 19.85 -18.74
C LEU A 25 -8.32 20.36 -18.65
N THR A 26 -8.85 20.84 -19.77
CA THR A 26 -10.27 21.18 -19.93
C THR A 26 -11.14 19.91 -19.92
N PRO A 27 -12.41 19.95 -19.47
CA PRO A 27 -13.28 18.77 -19.51
C PRO A 27 -13.42 18.12 -20.88
N SER A 28 -13.42 18.93 -21.94
CA SER A 28 -13.39 18.45 -23.33
C SER A 28 -12.13 17.65 -23.65
N ARG A 29 -10.95 18.12 -23.24
CA ARG A 29 -9.67 17.41 -23.40
C ARG A 29 -9.63 16.12 -22.57
N ILE A 30 -10.13 16.15 -21.34
CA ILE A 30 -10.22 14.95 -20.49
C ILE A 30 -11.14 13.92 -21.13
N ARG A 31 -12.30 14.33 -21.66
CA ARG A 31 -13.19 13.46 -22.42
C ARG A 31 -12.55 12.95 -23.70
N LEU A 32 -11.73 13.77 -24.37
CA LEU A 32 -11.01 13.36 -25.57
C LEU A 32 -10.01 12.25 -25.26
N LEU A 33 -9.21 12.41 -24.21
CA LEU A 33 -8.15 11.49 -23.81
C LEU A 33 -8.66 10.22 -23.12
N SER A 34 -9.77 10.32 -22.37
CA SER A 34 -10.29 9.19 -21.59
C SER A 34 -11.02 8.14 -22.43
N CYS A 35 -11.53 8.54 -23.59
CA CYS A 35 -12.37 7.67 -24.42
C CYS A 35 -11.61 7.23 -25.66
N ASN A 36 -11.53 5.92 -25.87
CA ASN A 36 -11.01 5.37 -27.11
C ASN A 36 -11.95 5.76 -28.26
N ARG A 37 -11.43 6.35 -29.33
CA ARG A 37 -12.22 6.74 -30.51
C ARG A 37 -11.85 5.87 -31.69
N THR A 38 -12.87 5.27 -32.29
CA THR A 38 -12.78 4.59 -33.58
C THR A 38 -13.41 5.49 -34.64
N PHE A 39 -12.77 5.62 -35.80
CA PHE A 39 -13.35 6.28 -36.95
C PHE A 39 -13.92 5.24 -37.90
N SER A 40 -15.13 5.48 -38.43
CA SER A 40 -15.70 4.62 -39.47
C SER A 40 -15.10 4.96 -40.82
N CYS A 41 -14.50 3.98 -41.48
CA CYS A 41 -13.98 4.12 -42.85
C CYS A 41 -15.04 3.89 -43.93
N SER A 42 -16.33 3.70 -43.57
CA SER A 42 -17.39 3.40 -44.55
C SER A 42 -17.51 4.46 -45.64
N ARG A 43 -17.53 5.75 -45.27
CA ARG A 43 -17.61 6.85 -46.25
C ARG A 43 -16.41 6.90 -47.19
N ALA A 44 -15.21 6.59 -46.68
CA ALA A 44 -14.02 6.56 -47.52
C ALA A 44 -14.08 5.40 -48.53
N LYS A 45 -14.62 4.26 -48.13
CA LYS A 45 -14.87 3.14 -49.05
C LYS A 45 -15.86 3.54 -50.14
N ASP A 46 -16.98 4.16 -49.77
CA ASP A 46 -18.05 4.51 -50.70
C ASP A 46 -17.66 5.65 -51.67
N GLN A 47 -16.95 6.68 -51.17
CA GLN A 47 -16.65 7.88 -51.94
C GLN A 47 -15.30 7.82 -52.67
N LEU A 48 -14.32 7.11 -52.12
CA LEU A 48 -12.94 7.08 -52.63
C LEU A 48 -12.54 5.70 -53.15
N GLY A 49 -13.43 4.71 -53.09
CA GLY A 49 -13.11 3.32 -53.45
C GLY A 49 -12.03 2.72 -52.53
N TYR A 50 -11.90 3.23 -51.31
CA TYR A 50 -10.85 2.79 -50.39
C TYR A 50 -11.02 1.30 -50.03
N GLU A 51 -10.00 0.50 -50.32
CA GLU A 51 -9.92 -0.90 -49.92
C GLU A 51 -8.64 -1.15 -49.09
N PRO A 52 -8.74 -1.76 -47.89
CA PRO A 52 -7.58 -2.01 -47.05
C PRO A 52 -6.65 -3.05 -47.70
N ILE A 53 -5.36 -2.71 -47.81
CA ILE A 53 -4.32 -3.61 -48.34
C ILE A 53 -4.12 -4.83 -47.41
N VAL A 54 -4.41 -4.67 -46.11
CA VAL A 54 -4.22 -5.71 -45.09
C VAL A 54 -5.52 -5.97 -44.34
N SER A 55 -5.69 -7.20 -43.87
CA SER A 55 -6.81 -7.56 -43.00
C SER A 55 -6.77 -6.76 -41.69
N LEU A 56 -7.93 -6.54 -41.06
CA LEU A 56 -8.02 -5.79 -39.80
C LEU A 56 -7.13 -6.40 -38.70
N LYS A 57 -7.10 -7.74 -38.63
CA LYS A 57 -6.30 -8.48 -37.62
C LYS A 57 -4.81 -8.27 -37.85
N ASP A 58 -4.36 -8.38 -39.10
CA ASP A 58 -2.94 -8.19 -39.45
C ASP A 58 -2.51 -6.74 -39.27
N GLY A 59 -3.37 -5.79 -39.65
CA GLY A 59 -3.14 -4.37 -39.44
C GLY A 59 -2.94 -4.06 -37.96
N LEU A 60 -3.85 -4.55 -37.10
CA LEU A 60 -3.75 -4.36 -35.66
C LEU A 60 -2.45 -4.94 -35.08
N LYS A 61 -2.09 -6.16 -35.51
CA LYS A 61 -0.85 -6.82 -35.08
C LYS A 61 0.38 -5.99 -35.46
N ARG A 62 0.49 -5.55 -36.72
CA ARG A 62 1.60 -4.71 -37.20
C ARG A 62 1.67 -3.37 -36.47
N THR A 63 0.53 -2.75 -36.16
CA THR A 63 0.48 -1.51 -35.37
C THR A 63 1.01 -1.73 -33.96
N ILE A 64 0.58 -2.80 -33.28
CA ILE A 64 1.06 -3.12 -31.92
C ILE A 64 2.57 -3.41 -31.91
N GLU A 65 3.07 -4.13 -32.92
CA GLU A 65 4.50 -4.44 -33.08
C GLU A 65 5.34 -3.18 -33.37
N SER A 66 4.83 -2.27 -34.20
CA SER A 66 5.49 -0.99 -34.49
C SER A 66 5.63 -0.10 -33.25
N TYR A 67 4.73 -0.24 -32.28
CA TYR A 67 4.73 0.49 -31.02
C TYR A 67 5.19 -0.38 -29.84
N SER A 68 6.15 -1.26 -30.08
CA SER A 68 6.76 -2.13 -29.06
C SER A 68 7.25 -1.36 -27.82
N HIS A 69 7.82 -0.17 -28.01
CA HIS A 69 8.29 0.70 -26.92
C HIS A 69 7.18 1.30 -26.04
N MET A 70 5.94 1.40 -26.56
CA MET A 70 4.76 1.84 -25.80
C MET A 70 3.99 0.68 -25.19
N GLN A 71 4.33 -0.56 -25.54
CA GLN A 71 3.79 -1.70 -24.82
C GLN A 71 4.18 -1.48 -23.37
N ALA A 72 3.17 -1.40 -22.50
CA ALA A 72 3.37 -1.35 -21.08
C ALA A 72 4.11 -2.64 -20.75
N GLN A 73 5.44 -2.56 -20.70
CA GLN A 73 6.25 -3.64 -20.20
C GLN A 73 5.65 -3.85 -18.83
N ASN A 74 5.02 -5.01 -18.64
CA ASN A 74 4.50 -5.44 -17.36
C ASN A 74 5.72 -5.78 -16.49
N GLN A 75 6.67 -4.84 -16.38
CA GLN A 75 7.37 -4.59 -15.16
C GLN A 75 6.24 -4.44 -14.17
N ARG A 76 5.99 -5.55 -13.48
CA ARG A 76 5.55 -5.62 -12.10
C ARG A 76 6.50 -4.71 -11.31
N SER A 77 6.35 -3.41 -11.58
CA SER A 77 7.34 -2.39 -11.39
C SER A 77 7.28 -2.17 -9.91
N ILE A 78 8.31 -2.65 -9.23
CA ILE A 78 8.72 -2.21 -7.90
C ILE A 78 8.23 -0.77 -7.76
N SER A 79 7.25 -0.57 -6.90
CA SER A 79 6.55 0.69 -6.83
C SER A 79 7.58 1.78 -6.55
N LYS A 80 7.49 2.92 -7.23
CA LYS A 80 8.43 4.03 -6.97
C LYS A 80 8.46 4.41 -5.49
N THR A 81 7.35 4.17 -4.80
CA THR A 81 7.19 4.30 -3.36
C THR A 81 7.96 3.24 -2.57
N SER A 82 8.05 1.97 -2.99
CA SER A 82 8.87 0.98 -2.29
C SER A 82 10.36 1.30 -2.40
N ILE A 83 10.82 1.86 -3.53
CA ILE A 83 12.19 2.35 -3.69
C ILE A 83 12.46 3.52 -2.74
N LEU A 84 11.52 4.49 -2.65
CA LEU A 84 11.63 5.62 -1.73
C LEU A 84 11.63 5.20 -0.26
N LEU A 85 10.84 4.19 0.09
CA LEU A 85 10.72 3.62 1.44
C LEU A 85 11.88 2.66 1.80
N GLY A 86 12.94 2.61 0.99
CA GLY A 86 14.15 1.83 1.26
C GLY A 86 14.03 0.33 0.99
N ASN A 87 13.01 -0.10 0.25
CA ASN A 87 12.78 -1.48 -0.19
C ASN A 87 12.91 -2.56 0.92
N GLY A 88 12.65 -2.18 2.18
CA GLY A 88 12.70 -3.06 3.34
C GLY A 88 11.35 -3.67 3.69
N ASN A 89 11.31 -4.52 4.72
CA ASN A 89 10.06 -5.11 5.21
C ASN A 89 9.01 -4.07 5.61
N VAL A 90 9.45 -2.90 6.10
CA VAL A 90 8.56 -1.78 6.44
C VAL A 90 7.88 -1.22 5.19
N ALA A 91 8.63 -1.08 4.08
CA ALA A 91 8.08 -0.63 2.80
C ALA A 91 7.00 -1.60 2.32
N LYS A 92 7.27 -2.91 2.35
CA LYS A 92 6.31 -3.96 1.97
C LYS A 92 5.06 -3.97 2.84
N THR A 93 5.25 -3.76 4.15
CA THR A 93 4.16 -3.70 5.12
C THR A 93 3.28 -2.45 4.86
N LEU A 94 3.88 -1.28 4.65
CA LEU A 94 3.18 -0.02 4.35
C LEU A 94 2.50 -0.01 2.99
N LEU A 95 3.10 -0.64 1.98
CA LEU A 95 2.53 -0.78 0.64
C LEU A 95 1.48 -1.88 0.51
N TRP A 96 1.16 -2.57 1.61
CA TRP A 96 0.18 -3.65 1.63
C TRP A 96 0.54 -4.81 0.69
N GLU A 97 1.85 -5.06 0.49
CA GLU A 97 2.33 -6.15 -0.37
C GLU A 97 2.16 -7.50 0.34
N ASP A 98 2.42 -7.53 1.66
CA ASP A 98 2.30 -8.72 2.52
C ASP A 98 1.10 -8.59 3.47
N THR A 99 -0.09 -8.95 2.98
CA THR A 99 -1.37 -8.85 3.71
C THR A 99 -1.34 -9.39 5.15
N LYS A 100 -0.70 -10.54 5.39
CA LYS A 100 -0.60 -11.14 6.73
C LYS A 100 0.19 -10.25 7.69
N GLN A 101 1.37 -9.78 7.27
CA GLN A 101 2.22 -8.92 8.10
C GLN A 101 1.58 -7.56 8.33
N THR A 102 1.00 -6.95 7.30
CA THR A 102 0.30 -5.66 7.41
C THR A 102 -0.90 -5.74 8.37
N MET A 103 -1.68 -6.82 8.32
CA MET A 103 -2.80 -7.01 9.26
C MET A 103 -2.33 -7.20 10.70
N THR A 104 -1.24 -7.94 10.94
CA THR A 104 -0.68 -8.08 12.29
C THR A 104 -0.17 -6.74 12.83
N VAL A 105 0.55 -5.97 12.02
CA VAL A 105 1.06 -4.64 12.42
C VAL A 105 -0.10 -3.66 12.66
N LEU A 106 -1.12 -3.67 11.81
CA LEU A 106 -2.32 -2.83 12.00
C LEU A 106 -3.08 -3.20 13.27
N LEU A 107 -3.23 -4.49 13.56
CA LEU A 107 -3.88 -4.95 14.77
C LEU A 107 -3.09 -4.56 16.02
N LEU A 108 -1.75 -4.72 16.00
CA LEU A 108 -0.88 -4.24 17.07
C LEU A 108 -1.02 -2.72 17.28
N LEU A 109 -1.02 -1.95 16.20
CA LEU A 109 -1.18 -0.50 16.24
C LEU A 109 -2.56 -0.11 16.80
N ALA A 110 -3.63 -0.82 16.41
CA ALA A 110 -4.98 -0.60 16.90
C ALA A 110 -5.12 -0.94 18.38
N VAL A 111 -4.48 -2.03 18.83
CA VAL A 111 -4.39 -2.40 20.25
C VAL A 111 -3.69 -1.27 21.00
N ILE A 112 -2.47 -0.88 20.60
CA ILE A 112 -1.72 0.24 21.21
C ILE A 112 -2.57 1.51 21.26
N TYR A 113 -3.18 1.89 20.14
CA TYR A 113 -4.07 3.05 20.06
C TYR A 113 -5.24 2.94 21.06
N TYR A 114 -5.86 1.76 21.16
CA TYR A 114 -6.92 1.52 22.13
C TYR A 114 -6.42 1.67 23.57
N GLN A 115 -5.21 1.19 23.91
CA GLN A 115 -4.68 1.40 25.26
C GLN A 115 -4.36 2.88 25.56
N LEU A 116 -3.97 3.67 24.56
CA LEU A 116 -3.61 5.07 24.73
C LEU A 116 -4.80 6.04 24.67
N PHE A 117 -5.83 5.75 23.87
CA PHE A 117 -6.88 6.72 23.51
C PHE A 117 -8.24 6.43 24.16
N THR A 118 -8.56 5.16 24.48
CA THR A 118 -9.91 4.78 24.93
C THR A 118 -10.18 5.08 26.41
N CYS A 119 -9.24 5.73 27.08
CA CYS A 119 -9.45 6.20 28.43
C CYS A 119 -8.49 7.38 28.65
N GLY A 120 -8.92 8.45 29.31
CA GLY A 120 -8.11 9.66 29.59
C GLY A 120 -6.95 9.44 30.57
N TYR A 121 -6.27 8.30 30.47
CA TYR A 121 -5.10 7.94 31.25
C TYR A 121 -3.88 8.69 30.73
N THR A 122 -3.08 9.19 31.65
CA THR A 122 -1.74 9.71 31.33
C THR A 122 -0.84 8.58 30.83
N ILE A 123 0.16 8.89 30.01
CA ILE A 123 1.16 7.93 29.48
C ILE A 123 1.72 7.04 30.60
N ILE A 124 1.90 7.61 31.80
CA ILE A 124 2.40 6.93 33.00
C ILE A 124 1.49 5.75 33.40
N THR A 125 0.17 5.93 33.36
CA THR A 125 -0.79 4.88 33.75
C THR A 125 -0.84 3.75 32.71
N ALA A 126 -0.73 4.08 31.42
CA ALA A 126 -0.63 3.08 30.36
C ALA A 126 0.64 2.23 30.51
N MET A 127 1.79 2.88 30.74
CA MET A 127 3.07 2.19 30.99
C MET A 127 3.03 1.31 32.24
N ALA A 128 2.43 1.81 33.33
CA ALA A 128 2.27 1.03 34.55
C ALA A 128 1.42 -0.23 34.34
N LYS A 129 0.36 -0.15 33.52
CA LYS A 129 -0.47 -1.33 33.17
C LYS A 129 0.30 -2.34 32.32
N ILE A 130 1.08 -1.90 31.33
CA ILE A 130 1.92 -2.80 30.53
C ILE A 130 2.97 -3.49 31.41
N PHE A 131 3.63 -2.74 32.30
CA PHE A 131 4.61 -3.28 33.23
C PHE A 131 3.97 -4.28 34.21
N SER A 132 2.80 -3.95 34.75
CA SER A 132 2.04 -4.84 35.63
C SER A 132 1.62 -6.13 34.92
N LEU A 133 1.17 -6.06 33.67
CA LEU A 133 0.81 -7.23 32.88
C LEU A 133 2.01 -8.10 32.54
N THR A 134 3.16 -7.48 32.26
CA THR A 134 4.43 -8.17 32.02
C THR A 134 4.92 -8.87 33.28
N ALA A 135 4.86 -8.21 34.43
CA ALA A 135 5.21 -8.79 35.72
C ALA A 135 4.29 -9.96 36.10
N LEU A 136 2.98 -9.84 35.87
CA LEU A 136 2.03 -10.93 36.07
C LEU A 136 2.34 -12.13 35.15
N PHE A 137 2.65 -11.87 33.89
CA PHE A 137 3.06 -12.92 32.95
C PHE A 137 4.33 -13.64 33.41
N LEU A 138 5.37 -12.90 33.81
CA LEU A 138 6.60 -13.47 34.35
C LEU A 138 6.36 -14.25 35.65
N PHE A 139 5.47 -13.75 36.51
CA PHE A 139 5.08 -14.41 37.76
C PHE A 139 4.38 -15.75 37.49
N ILE A 140 3.40 -15.76 36.59
CA ILE A 140 2.71 -16.97 36.14
C ILE A 140 3.74 -17.94 35.54
N HIS A 141 4.60 -17.47 34.63
CA HIS A 141 5.65 -18.28 34.02
C HIS A 141 6.63 -18.88 35.07
N GLY A 142 6.96 -18.13 36.12
CA GLY A 142 7.77 -18.61 37.24
C GLY A 142 7.06 -19.66 38.12
N MET A 143 5.75 -19.53 38.30
CA MET A 143 4.92 -20.48 39.03
C MET A 143 4.62 -21.77 38.26
N LEU A 144 4.67 -21.77 36.92
CA LEU A 144 4.40 -22.95 36.12
C LEU A 144 5.40 -24.07 36.45
N PRO A 145 4.96 -25.34 36.61
CA PRO A 145 5.87 -26.47 36.81
C PRO A 145 6.76 -26.67 35.58
N ALA A 146 7.94 -27.30 35.75
CA ALA A 146 8.93 -27.44 34.67
C ALA A 146 8.42 -28.26 33.47
N ASN A 147 7.37 -29.06 33.68
CA ASN A 147 6.69 -29.83 32.66
C ASN A 147 5.20 -29.47 32.68
N VAL A 148 4.73 -28.84 31.61
CA VAL A 148 3.31 -28.51 31.42
C VAL A 148 2.92 -29.07 30.06
N PHE A 149 1.90 -29.95 30.03
CA PHE A 149 1.40 -30.57 28.79
C PHE A 149 2.47 -31.21 27.88
N GLY A 150 3.50 -31.83 28.48
CA GLY A 150 4.55 -32.55 27.72
C GLY A 150 5.62 -31.65 27.08
N HIS A 151 5.52 -30.33 27.22
CA HIS A 151 6.58 -29.40 26.82
C HIS A 151 7.45 -29.03 28.04
N LYS A 152 8.77 -29.13 27.86
CA LYS A 152 9.77 -28.74 28.86
C LYS A 152 9.93 -27.22 28.81
N ILE A 153 9.47 -26.53 29.85
CA ILE A 153 9.63 -25.08 29.97
C ILE A 153 11.06 -24.79 30.45
N GLU A 154 11.79 -23.98 29.72
CA GLU A 154 13.14 -23.55 30.08
C GLU A 154 13.08 -22.66 31.33
N LYS A 155 13.53 -23.20 32.46
CA LYS A 155 13.66 -22.45 33.72
C LYS A 155 15.11 -22.04 33.90
N LEU A 156 15.33 -20.84 34.44
CA LEU A 156 16.68 -20.41 34.84
C LEU A 156 17.22 -21.39 35.89
N GLU A 157 18.41 -21.94 35.64
CA GLU A 157 19.07 -22.87 36.54
C GLU A 157 19.55 -22.12 37.80
N PRO A 158 19.21 -22.59 39.01
CA PRO A 158 19.52 -21.90 40.26
C PRO A 158 21.02 -21.78 40.57
N SER A 159 21.86 -22.56 39.88
CA SER A 159 23.33 -22.49 39.96
C SER A 159 23.90 -21.16 39.44
N ASN A 160 23.15 -20.42 38.62
CA ASN A 160 23.57 -19.11 38.11
C ASN A 160 23.46 -17.97 39.16
N PHE A 161 22.80 -18.23 40.30
CA PHE A 161 22.63 -17.23 41.36
C PHE A 161 23.57 -17.53 42.53
N HIS A 162 24.82 -17.06 42.42
CA HIS A 162 25.75 -17.07 43.56
C HIS A 162 25.43 -15.93 44.53
N ILE A 163 24.80 -16.26 45.66
CA ILE A 163 24.65 -15.33 46.78
C ILE A 163 25.93 -15.43 47.62
N SER A 164 26.83 -14.45 47.48
CA SER A 164 27.94 -14.28 48.42
C SER A 164 27.36 -13.95 49.78
N GLN A 165 27.41 -14.88 50.74
CA GLN A 165 27.08 -14.56 52.12
C GLN A 165 28.15 -13.59 52.66
N GLY A 166 27.74 -12.36 52.89
CA GLY A 166 28.54 -11.35 53.58
C GLY A 166 28.81 -11.80 55.02
N LYS A 167 30.06 -11.69 55.41
CA LYS A 167 30.59 -11.97 56.75
C LYS A 167 30.08 -10.95 57.77
#